data_AF-A0A538K0R4-F1
#
_entry.id   AF-A0A538K0R4-F1
#
_cell.length_a   1.000
_cell.length_b   1.000
_cell.length_c   1.000
_cell.angle_alpha   90.00
_cell.angle_beta   90.00
_cell.angle_gamma   90.00
#
_symmetry.space_group_name_H-M   'P 1'
#
loop_
_entity.id
_entity.type
_entity.pdbx_description
1 polymer ?
#
loop_
_entity_poly.entity_id
_entity_poly.type
_entity_poly.pdbx_seq_one_letter_code
_entity_poly.pdbx_strand_id
1 'polypeptide(L)'
;MPRAALCFIVLAAALASGGATPAATSSVNGHLLVATGHRHEMALFAMQPRNGDRLLLNYGTDQGASYSPDGTKIAFMNSYDGDLEICVMNADGTGIKQLTKNSSIDGFPTWSPDGRKIAFASNRDGDDDIWVMNADGSDQTNITSADPADNEDPHWSPDGRWIASTTDAYGVWHVLLLTADGKDEAVLDWGDYATWFDSWSPDGKSFLVHSDRGGDYDIYRYDIPDTDPVQWMLLEAKPVSNDSAVEERATWSPDGKQVAFSSNRDGDFEIYVMNADGGPQRQLTHNTVDDIMEDWQALHDLRAPTVQALTSRGTPGKAITLRFKASDNSGRASVGISVFLGKRPVGYLRTSLKQRSAGHAYTATWHSYNFKGPLRFCAEAYDPSGNESPRSCARIITS
;
A
#
# COMPACT_ATOMS: atom_id res chain seq x y z
N MET A 1 -38.12 -31.99 -4.23
CA MET A 1 -37.21 -30.93 -4.73
C MET A 1 -36.30 -30.51 -3.59
N PRO A 2 -34.97 -30.59 -3.77
CA PRO A 2 -34.09 -29.60 -3.18
C PRO A 2 -33.10 -29.02 -4.21
N ARG A 3 -32.70 -27.77 -3.95
CA ARG A 3 -31.80 -26.93 -4.74
C ARG A 3 -30.35 -27.37 -4.59
N ALA A 4 -29.59 -27.27 -5.68
CA ALA A 4 -28.17 -27.57 -5.74
C ALA A 4 -27.33 -26.48 -5.05
N ALA A 5 -26.37 -26.91 -4.24
CA ALA A 5 -25.29 -26.10 -3.68
C ALA A 5 -24.27 -25.74 -4.77
N LEU A 6 -23.88 -24.48 -4.85
CA LEU A 6 -22.63 -24.07 -5.51
C LEU A 6 -21.50 -24.13 -4.48
N CYS A 7 -20.46 -24.87 -4.82
CA CYS A 7 -19.25 -25.06 -4.04
C CYS A 7 -18.34 -23.84 -4.23
N PHE A 8 -18.04 -23.13 -3.14
CA PHE A 8 -16.98 -22.13 -3.04
C PHE A 8 -15.65 -22.86 -2.82
N ILE A 9 -14.60 -22.49 -3.56
CA ILE A 9 -13.23 -22.87 -3.21
C ILE A 9 -12.60 -21.65 -2.53
N VAL A 10 -12.57 -21.74 -1.21
CA VAL A 10 -11.68 -21.01 -0.29
C VAL A 10 -10.29 -21.60 -0.48
N LEU A 11 -9.26 -20.76 -0.59
CA LEU A 11 -7.90 -21.21 -0.31
C LEU A 11 -7.27 -20.23 0.69
N ALA A 12 -7.29 -20.67 1.94
CA ALA A 12 -6.52 -20.13 3.04
C ALA A 12 -5.14 -20.78 3.05
N ALA A 13 -4.11 -20.05 3.47
CA ALA A 13 -2.88 -20.62 3.98
C ALA A 13 -2.36 -19.76 5.13
N ALA A 14 -2.55 -20.23 6.35
CA ALA A 14 -1.76 -19.84 7.51
C ALA A 14 -1.08 -21.10 8.05
N LEU A 15 0.21 -21.01 8.31
CA LEU A 15 0.87 -21.79 9.36
C LEU A 15 1.73 -20.83 10.17
N ALA A 16 1.15 -20.32 11.25
CA ALA A 16 1.87 -19.95 12.45
C ALA A 16 1.15 -20.61 13.62
N SER A 17 1.93 -21.24 14.50
CA SER A 17 1.48 -21.99 15.65
C SER A 17 0.81 -21.07 16.67
N GLY A 18 -0.50 -21.22 16.85
CA GLY A 18 -1.27 -20.49 17.86
C GLY A 18 -2.59 -20.01 17.27
N GLY A 19 -3.70 -20.61 17.71
CA GLY A 19 -4.98 -20.48 17.04
C GLY A 19 -5.59 -19.09 17.13
N ALA A 20 -5.67 -18.41 16.00
CA ALA A 20 -6.75 -17.50 15.66
C ALA A 20 -7.01 -17.60 14.15
N THR A 21 -8.25 -17.85 13.77
CA THR A 21 -8.70 -17.87 12.37
C THR A 21 -8.91 -16.42 11.90
N PRO A 22 -8.17 -15.90 10.91
CA PRO A 22 -8.44 -14.57 10.39
C PRO A 22 -9.77 -14.56 9.63
N ALA A 23 -10.62 -13.60 9.95
CA ALA A 23 -11.89 -13.35 9.30
C ALA A 23 -11.99 -11.88 8.88
N ALA A 24 -11.54 -11.54 7.67
CA ALA A 24 -12.06 -10.39 6.94
C ALA A 24 -11.69 -10.48 5.44
N THR A 25 -12.71 -10.42 4.58
CA THR A 25 -12.56 -10.19 3.13
C THR A 25 -13.66 -9.23 2.63
N SER A 26 -13.31 -8.49 1.57
CA SER A 26 -14.13 -7.63 0.67
C SER A 26 -14.30 -6.15 1.08
N SER A 27 -14.40 -5.15 0.17
CA SER A 27 -14.69 -5.16 -1.28
C SER A 27 -14.11 -3.93 -2.04
N VAL A 28 -13.50 -4.15 -3.22
CA VAL A 28 -13.38 -3.33 -4.47
C VAL A 28 -13.05 -1.80 -4.38
N ASN A 29 -12.01 -1.35 -5.11
CA ASN A 29 -11.57 0.04 -5.38
C ASN A 29 -10.91 0.81 -4.21
N GLY A 30 -9.59 0.70 -4.03
CA GLY A 30 -8.84 1.47 -3.01
C GLY A 30 -8.66 0.67 -1.71
N HIS A 31 -7.77 -0.32 -1.78
CA HIS A 31 -7.52 -1.25 -0.69
C HIS A 31 -6.75 -0.58 0.46
N LEU A 32 -7.12 -0.93 1.68
CA LEU A 32 -6.39 -0.63 2.91
C LEU A 32 -5.37 -1.76 3.15
N LEU A 33 -4.10 -1.41 3.30
CA LEU A 33 -3.09 -2.35 3.79
C LEU A 33 -3.08 -2.26 5.32
N VAL A 34 -3.14 -3.41 5.98
CA VAL A 34 -3.13 -3.50 7.45
C VAL A 34 -1.96 -4.39 7.85
N ALA A 35 -1.11 -3.89 8.73
CA ALA A 35 -0.09 -4.68 9.41
C ALA A 35 -0.61 -5.07 10.80
N THR A 36 -0.56 -6.36 11.11
CA THR A 36 -1.08 -6.93 12.37
C THR A 36 0.09 -7.47 13.18
N GLY A 37 0.38 -6.95 14.37
CA GLY A 37 1.54 -7.42 15.15
C GLY A 37 1.76 -6.70 16.48
N HIS A 38 2.51 -7.32 17.38
CA HIS A 38 2.87 -6.69 18.65
C HIS A 38 3.82 -5.50 18.41
N ARG A 39 3.64 -4.38 19.13
CA ARG A 39 4.46 -3.12 19.07
C ARG A 39 5.99 -3.28 18.93
N HIS A 40 6.55 -4.44 19.29
CA HIS A 40 7.99 -4.71 19.27
C HIS A 40 8.46 -5.73 18.19
N GLU A 41 7.55 -6.33 17.43
CA GLU A 41 7.84 -7.34 16.38
C GLU A 41 6.96 -7.16 15.13
N MET A 42 6.82 -5.91 14.66
CA MET A 42 5.95 -5.61 13.53
C MET A 42 6.65 -5.86 12.20
N ALA A 43 5.98 -6.60 11.33
CA ALA A 43 6.35 -6.77 9.93
C ALA A 43 5.27 -6.18 9.03
N LEU A 44 5.63 -5.33 8.06
CA LEU A 44 4.65 -4.81 7.09
C LEU A 44 4.29 -5.92 6.10
N PHE A 45 3.07 -6.44 6.21
CA PHE A 45 2.56 -7.51 5.36
C PHE A 45 1.99 -6.91 4.07
N ALA A 46 2.84 -6.71 3.06
CA ALA A 46 2.32 -6.63 1.70
C ALA A 46 1.76 -8.02 1.33
N MET A 47 0.45 -8.23 1.52
CA MET A 47 -0.21 -9.45 1.07
C MET A 47 -0.11 -9.52 -0.45
N GLN A 48 0.75 -10.41 -0.98
CA GLN A 48 0.61 -10.83 -2.37
C GLN A 48 -0.76 -11.48 -2.54
N PRO A 49 -1.68 -10.97 -3.39
CA PRO A 49 -3.05 -11.48 -3.50
C PRO A 49 -3.16 -12.93 -4.01
N ARG A 50 -2.04 -13.63 -4.25
CA ARG A 50 -2.00 -14.84 -5.08
C ARG A 50 -1.34 -16.07 -4.44
N ASN A 51 -0.59 -15.94 -3.37
CA ASN A 51 0.18 -17.05 -2.78
C ASN A 51 0.39 -16.97 -1.26
N GLY A 52 0.16 -15.82 -0.62
CA GLY A 52 0.41 -15.67 0.81
C GLY A 52 1.91 -15.76 1.17
N ASP A 53 2.80 -15.54 0.20
CA ASP A 53 4.25 -15.49 0.49
C ASP A 53 4.61 -14.16 1.16
N ARG A 54 5.39 -14.29 2.24
CA ARG A 54 5.78 -13.22 3.16
C ARG A 54 6.78 -12.27 2.51
N LEU A 55 6.51 -10.97 2.62
CA LEU A 55 7.56 -9.97 2.60
C LEU A 55 7.90 -9.62 4.05
N LEU A 56 9.17 -9.76 4.43
CA LEU A 56 9.66 -9.31 5.73
C LEU A 56 10.09 -7.85 5.58
N LEU A 57 9.31 -6.95 6.15
CA LEU A 57 9.64 -5.54 6.30
C LEU A 57 9.81 -5.32 7.80
N ASN A 58 11.04 -5.31 8.30
CA ASN A 58 11.33 -5.43 9.73
C ASN A 58 11.62 -4.06 10.34
N TYR A 59 10.98 -3.77 11.48
CA TYR A 59 11.22 -2.68 12.45
C TYR A 59 10.80 -1.25 12.05
N GLY A 60 10.33 -0.51 13.07
CA GLY A 60 10.22 0.95 13.10
C GLY A 60 8.77 1.46 13.10
N THR A 61 8.49 2.37 14.03
CA THR A 61 7.22 3.07 14.27
C THR A 61 6.73 3.86 13.03
N ASP A 62 5.48 4.29 13.11
CA ASP A 62 4.68 5.20 12.24
C ASP A 62 4.69 5.07 10.69
N GLN A 63 5.79 4.83 9.97
CA GLN A 63 5.81 4.62 8.50
C GLN A 63 6.93 3.66 8.04
N GLY A 64 6.66 2.34 8.10
CA GLY A 64 7.62 1.29 7.72
C GLY A 64 8.00 1.24 6.22
N ALA A 65 7.07 1.65 5.35
CA ALA A 65 7.23 1.59 3.90
C ALA A 65 6.25 2.52 3.16
N SER A 66 6.64 2.98 1.97
CA SER A 66 5.85 3.89 1.13
C SER A 66 5.92 3.46 -0.34
N TYR A 67 4.79 3.41 -1.05
CA TYR A 67 4.83 3.19 -2.50
C TYR A 67 5.24 4.45 -3.26
N SER A 68 5.87 4.25 -4.41
CA SER A 68 6.02 5.33 -5.38
C SER A 68 4.64 5.80 -5.89
N PRO A 69 4.50 7.05 -6.36
CA PRO A 69 3.22 7.59 -6.83
C PRO A 69 2.64 6.88 -8.07
N ASP A 70 3.45 6.08 -8.75
CA ASP A 70 3.00 5.23 -9.85
C ASP A 70 2.71 3.78 -9.40
N GLY A 71 2.85 3.49 -8.11
CA GLY A 71 2.71 2.19 -7.44
C GLY A 71 3.65 1.10 -7.94
N THR A 72 4.70 1.44 -8.70
CA THR A 72 5.60 0.45 -9.28
C THR A 72 6.74 0.05 -8.33
N LYS A 73 6.99 0.84 -7.30
CA LYS A 73 8.06 0.66 -6.33
C LYS A 73 7.56 0.84 -4.90
N ILE A 74 8.31 0.30 -3.97
CA ILE A 74 8.12 0.45 -2.52
C ILE A 74 9.47 0.88 -1.94
N ALA A 75 9.50 2.00 -1.22
CA ALA A 75 10.59 2.36 -0.32
C ALA A 75 10.28 1.80 1.06
N PHE A 76 11.28 1.30 1.78
CA PHE A 76 11.08 0.64 3.07
C PHE A 76 12.35 0.64 3.91
N MET A 77 12.21 0.46 5.22
CA MET A 77 13.31 0.26 6.14
C MET A 77 13.74 -1.21 6.18
N ASN A 78 15.04 -1.46 6.24
CA ASN A 78 15.56 -2.80 6.51
C ASN A 78 16.84 -2.74 7.33
N SER A 79 16.97 -3.68 8.28
CA SER A 79 18.19 -3.83 9.05
C SER A 79 19.04 -4.99 8.49
N TYR A 80 20.16 -4.65 7.84
CA TYR A 80 21.10 -5.65 7.31
C TYR A 80 22.23 -5.97 8.30
N ASP A 81 22.67 -4.99 9.08
CA ASP A 81 23.90 -5.02 9.89
C ASP A 81 23.73 -4.49 11.32
N GLY A 82 22.50 -4.17 11.73
CA GLY A 82 22.15 -3.74 13.10
C GLY A 82 21.69 -2.29 13.20
N ASP A 83 21.80 -1.54 12.12
CA ASP A 83 21.24 -0.22 11.84
C ASP A 83 20.12 -0.33 10.79
N LEU A 84 19.21 0.65 10.75
CA LEU A 84 18.11 0.70 9.77
C LEU A 84 18.56 1.49 8.54
N GLU A 85 18.28 0.94 7.36
CA GLU A 85 18.66 1.51 6.08
C GLU A 85 17.45 1.61 5.16
N ILE A 86 17.40 2.68 4.36
CA ILE A 86 16.38 2.87 3.33
C ILE A 86 16.70 2.00 2.13
N CYS A 87 15.74 1.17 1.76
CA CYS A 87 15.77 0.30 0.61
C CYS A 87 14.61 0.61 -0.33
N VAL A 88 14.78 0.28 -1.61
CA VAL A 88 13.70 0.31 -2.61
C VAL A 88 13.62 -1.01 -3.34
N MET A 89 12.41 -1.46 -3.61
CA MET A 89 12.12 -2.64 -4.43
C MET A 89 10.99 -2.36 -5.41
N ASN A 90 10.78 -3.27 -6.36
CA ASN A 90 9.57 -3.25 -7.18
C ASN A 90 8.37 -3.67 -6.33
N ALA A 91 7.17 -3.19 -6.68
CA ALA A 91 5.92 -3.55 -6.00
C ALA A 91 5.60 -5.06 -6.03
N ASP A 92 6.24 -5.84 -6.91
CA ASP A 92 6.16 -7.31 -6.93
C ASP A 92 7.14 -8.00 -5.97
N GLY A 93 7.87 -7.24 -5.15
CA GLY A 93 8.87 -7.71 -4.18
C GLY A 93 10.25 -8.02 -4.77
N THR A 94 10.45 -7.82 -6.08
CA THR A 94 11.74 -8.08 -6.74
C THR A 94 12.64 -6.85 -6.80
N GLY A 95 13.93 -7.05 -7.10
CA GLY A 95 14.83 -5.95 -7.44
C GLY A 95 15.16 -5.03 -6.28
N ILE A 96 15.27 -5.57 -5.07
CA ILE A 96 15.68 -4.84 -3.87
C ILE A 96 17.04 -4.16 -4.12
N LYS A 97 17.09 -2.88 -3.81
CA LYS A 97 18.27 -2.01 -3.88
C LYS A 97 18.33 -1.21 -2.58
N GLN A 98 19.43 -1.33 -1.86
CA GLN A 98 19.75 -0.46 -0.74
C GLN A 98 20.12 0.95 -1.27
N LEU A 99 19.49 2.00 -0.73
CA LEU A 99 19.70 3.39 -1.15
C LEU A 99 20.62 4.15 -0.20
N THR A 100 20.55 3.86 1.09
CA THR A 100 21.44 4.43 2.11
C THR A 100 22.40 3.36 2.62
N LYS A 101 23.60 3.79 3.01
CA LYS A 101 24.61 2.90 3.58
C LYS A 101 25.55 3.67 4.49
N ASN A 102 25.31 3.62 5.79
CA ASN A 102 26.10 4.34 6.78
C ASN A 102 26.14 3.54 8.10
N SER A 103 26.19 4.21 9.26
CA SER A 103 26.22 3.56 10.59
C SER A 103 25.15 4.12 11.53
N SER A 104 24.18 4.81 10.95
CA SER A 104 23.13 5.58 11.60
C SER A 104 21.78 4.95 11.24
N ILE A 105 20.75 5.32 11.98
CA ILE A 105 19.40 4.87 11.74
C ILE A 105 18.80 5.77 10.67
N ASP A 106 18.44 5.19 9.53
CA ASP A 106 17.67 5.87 8.49
C ASP A 106 16.25 5.28 8.44
N GLY A 107 15.24 6.13 8.60
CA GLY A 107 13.86 5.70 8.77
C GLY A 107 12.80 6.53 8.03
N PHE A 108 11.55 6.07 8.13
CA PHE A 108 10.37 6.79 7.66
C PHE A 108 10.43 7.29 6.21
N PRO A 109 10.73 6.42 5.21
CA PRO A 109 10.88 6.88 3.84
C PRO A 109 9.54 7.23 3.21
N THR A 110 9.47 8.40 2.57
CA THR A 110 8.29 8.86 1.81
C THR A 110 8.65 9.31 0.40
N TRP A 111 7.84 8.96 -0.59
CA TRP A 111 8.04 9.40 -1.97
C TRP A 111 7.46 10.78 -2.21
N SER A 112 8.21 11.62 -2.92
CA SER A 112 7.66 12.82 -3.56
C SER A 112 6.55 12.45 -4.55
N PRO A 113 5.52 13.29 -4.76
CA PRO A 113 4.36 12.97 -5.60
C PRO A 113 4.71 12.83 -7.09
N ASP A 114 5.86 13.35 -7.54
CA ASP A 114 6.36 13.14 -8.90
C ASP A 114 7.25 11.89 -9.04
N GLY A 115 7.51 11.19 -7.94
CA GLY A 115 8.28 9.96 -7.87
C GLY A 115 9.78 10.14 -8.08
N ARG A 116 10.31 11.37 -8.08
CA ARG A 116 11.73 11.63 -8.37
C ARG A 116 12.61 11.67 -7.13
N LYS A 117 12.03 11.96 -5.98
CA LYS A 117 12.71 12.12 -4.70
C LYS A 117 12.08 11.25 -3.61
N ILE A 118 12.90 10.97 -2.60
CA ILE A 118 12.51 10.33 -1.35
C ILE A 118 12.95 11.24 -0.21
N ALA A 119 12.06 11.53 0.74
CA ALA A 119 12.42 12.10 2.03
C ALA A 119 12.46 11.00 3.10
N PHE A 120 13.31 11.13 4.10
CA PHE A 120 13.52 10.15 5.17
C PHE A 120 14.10 10.84 6.42
N ALA A 121 13.92 10.26 7.59
CA ALA A 121 14.58 10.72 8.82
C ALA A 121 15.93 10.01 9.01
N SER A 122 16.90 10.69 9.61
CA SER A 122 18.24 10.12 9.82
C SER A 122 19.00 10.76 10.96
N ASN A 123 19.55 9.94 11.87
CA ASN A 123 20.37 10.42 12.99
C ASN A 123 21.89 10.51 12.72
N ARG A 124 22.27 10.79 11.47
CA ARG A 124 23.68 10.84 11.05
C ARG A 124 24.50 11.92 11.75
N ASP A 125 23.86 13.02 12.12
CA ASP A 125 24.54 14.19 12.70
C ASP A 125 24.41 14.26 14.23
N GLY A 126 23.67 13.32 14.84
CA GLY A 126 23.59 13.09 16.30
C GLY A 126 22.17 13.21 16.87
N ASP A 127 21.32 13.93 16.15
CA ASP A 127 19.89 14.16 16.28
C ASP A 127 19.18 13.65 15.02
N ASP A 128 17.90 13.28 15.14
CA ASP A 128 17.11 12.85 13.98
C ASP A 128 16.79 14.07 13.09
N ASP A 129 17.20 13.99 11.83
CA ASP A 129 17.01 15.07 10.85
C ASP A 129 16.21 14.58 9.65
N ILE A 130 15.53 15.50 8.95
CA ILE A 130 14.91 15.22 7.66
C ILE A 130 15.94 15.35 6.54
N TRP A 131 16.09 14.28 5.78
CA TRP A 131 16.95 14.20 4.60
C TRP A 131 16.12 13.98 3.35
N VAL A 132 16.59 14.53 2.23
CA VAL A 132 16.02 14.33 0.90
C VAL A 132 17.07 13.78 -0.04
N MET A 133 16.68 12.80 -0.86
CA MET A 133 17.52 12.20 -1.89
C MET A 133 16.77 12.00 -3.20
N ASN A 134 17.50 11.78 -4.28
CA ASN A 134 16.91 11.27 -5.51
C ASN A 134 16.42 9.83 -5.30
N ALA A 135 15.40 9.42 -6.06
CA ALA A 135 14.81 8.08 -6.00
C ALA A 135 15.78 6.91 -6.25
N ASP A 136 16.97 7.20 -6.78
CA ASP A 136 18.03 6.22 -6.99
C ASP A 136 19.06 6.17 -5.84
N GLY A 137 18.90 6.99 -4.81
CA GLY A 137 19.77 7.10 -3.63
C GLY A 137 20.85 8.18 -3.71
N SER A 138 20.98 8.87 -4.85
CA SER A 138 21.96 9.96 -5.03
C SER A 138 21.49 11.29 -4.43
N ASP A 139 22.42 12.25 -4.31
CA ASP A 139 22.17 13.63 -3.85
C ASP A 139 21.46 13.75 -2.49
N GLN A 140 21.87 12.92 -1.53
CA GLN A 140 21.38 12.98 -0.15
C GLN A 140 21.76 14.32 0.49
N THR A 141 20.75 15.08 0.93
CA THR A 141 20.90 16.40 1.53
C THR A 141 20.08 16.48 2.81
N ASN A 142 20.71 16.89 3.91
CA ASN A 142 20.04 17.21 5.16
C ASN A 142 19.34 18.57 5.00
N ILE A 143 18.02 18.61 5.23
CA ILE A 143 17.21 19.83 5.07
C ILE A 143 16.79 20.45 6.41
N THR A 144 17.10 19.83 7.54
CA THR A 144 16.83 20.36 8.90
C THR A 144 18.10 20.58 9.74
N SER A 145 19.31 20.34 9.20
CA SER A 145 20.63 20.47 9.88
C SER A 145 20.93 21.73 10.71
N ALA A 146 20.11 22.79 10.61
CA ALA A 146 20.26 24.00 11.40
C ALA A 146 19.47 23.95 12.73
N ASP A 147 18.54 23.01 12.85
CA ASP A 147 17.68 22.78 14.01
C ASP A 147 18.32 21.68 14.89
N PRO A 148 18.70 21.99 16.14
CA PRO A 148 19.36 21.01 17.02
C PRO A 148 18.36 20.06 17.72
N ALA A 149 17.22 19.80 17.08
CA ALA A 149 16.07 19.08 17.61
C ALA A 149 15.77 17.84 16.77
N ASP A 150 15.09 16.87 17.37
CA ASP A 150 14.69 15.66 16.64
C ASP A 150 13.53 16.00 15.70
N ASN A 151 13.72 15.67 14.43
CA ASN A 151 12.80 15.88 13.32
C ASN A 151 12.52 14.55 12.61
N GLU A 152 11.28 14.08 12.67
CA GLU A 152 10.90 12.73 12.21
C GLU A 152 9.65 12.73 11.31
N ASP A 153 9.24 11.55 10.84
CA ASP A 153 8.00 11.31 10.07
C ASP A 153 7.75 12.28 8.91
N PRO A 154 8.62 12.34 7.87
CA PRO A 154 8.38 13.22 6.75
C PRO A 154 7.21 12.76 5.87
N HIS A 155 6.38 13.71 5.44
CA HIS A 155 5.25 13.52 4.53
C HIS A 155 5.20 14.60 3.44
N TRP A 156 5.39 14.19 2.18
CA TRP A 156 5.21 15.10 1.06
C TRP A 156 3.76 15.51 0.89
N SER A 157 3.56 16.82 0.72
CA SER A 157 2.30 17.38 0.24
C SER A 157 1.98 16.89 -1.19
N PRO A 158 0.70 16.78 -1.58
CA PRO A 158 0.31 16.27 -2.90
C PRO A 158 0.82 17.08 -4.09
N ASP A 159 1.11 18.37 -3.90
CA ASP A 159 1.68 19.24 -4.93
C ASP A 159 3.23 19.18 -4.98
N GLY A 160 3.85 18.51 -4.00
CA GLY A 160 5.29 18.33 -3.88
C GLY A 160 6.04 19.57 -3.42
N ARG A 161 5.33 20.61 -2.96
CA ARG A 161 5.94 21.86 -2.53
C ARG A 161 6.45 21.80 -1.09
N TRP A 162 5.68 21.14 -0.23
CA TRP A 162 5.91 21.04 1.20
C TRP A 162 6.23 19.61 1.61
N ILE A 163 7.04 19.49 2.65
CA ILE A 163 7.20 18.31 3.49
C ILE A 163 6.65 18.72 4.86
N ALA A 164 5.74 17.91 5.41
CA ALA A 164 5.40 17.97 6.83
C ALA A 164 6.28 16.98 7.59
N SER A 165 6.71 17.33 8.78
CA SER A 165 7.42 16.46 9.71
C SER A 165 6.96 16.78 11.13
N THR A 166 7.42 15.99 12.09
CA THR A 166 7.23 16.24 13.52
C THR A 166 8.55 16.69 14.13
N THR A 167 8.51 17.66 15.04
CA THR A 167 9.70 18.24 15.67
C THR A 167 9.51 18.37 17.18
N ASP A 168 10.55 18.10 17.96
CA ASP A 168 10.55 18.29 19.43
C ASP A 168 11.22 19.60 19.88
N ALA A 169 11.56 20.50 18.95
CA ALA A 169 12.33 21.73 19.18
C ALA A 169 11.77 22.66 20.28
N TYR A 170 10.52 22.49 20.68
CA TYR A 170 9.82 23.30 21.67
C TYR A 170 9.42 22.52 22.93
N GLY A 171 10.03 21.35 23.16
CA GLY A 171 9.92 20.54 24.38
C GLY A 171 8.79 19.51 24.38
N VAL A 172 7.86 19.62 23.43
CA VAL A 172 6.88 18.58 23.04
C VAL A 172 6.85 18.49 21.51
N TRP A 173 6.24 17.43 20.98
CA TRP A 173 6.15 17.21 19.53
C TRP A 173 5.16 18.19 18.87
N HIS A 174 5.60 18.83 17.79
CA HIS A 174 4.79 19.73 16.97
C HIS A 174 4.90 19.39 15.50
N VAL A 175 3.98 19.89 14.68
CA VAL A 175 4.10 19.76 13.23
C VAL A 175 4.98 20.89 12.66
N LEU A 176 6.08 20.49 12.04
CA LEU A 176 6.93 21.33 11.21
C LEU A 176 6.53 21.18 9.74
N LEU A 177 6.38 22.29 9.03
CA LEU A 177 6.31 22.31 7.58
C LEU A 177 7.59 22.94 7.03
N LEU A 178 8.15 22.33 6.02
CA LEU A 178 9.34 22.83 5.34
C LEU A 178 9.28 22.62 3.83
N THR A 179 9.96 23.47 3.07
CA THR A 179 10.17 23.22 1.64
C THR A 179 11.16 22.08 1.43
N ALA A 180 11.06 21.41 0.29
CA ALA A 180 11.94 20.30 -0.08
C ALA A 180 13.45 20.65 -0.14
N ASP A 181 13.79 21.94 -0.13
CA ASP A 181 15.15 22.45 -0.08
C ASP A 181 15.54 23.04 1.29
N GLY A 182 14.68 22.93 2.31
CA GLY A 182 14.92 23.38 3.67
C GLY A 182 15.05 24.90 3.84
N LYS A 183 14.60 25.70 2.87
CA LYS A 183 14.79 27.16 2.90
C LYS A 183 13.69 27.92 3.61
N ASP A 184 12.47 27.41 3.54
CA ASP A 184 11.30 27.98 4.21
C ASP A 184 10.75 26.94 5.17
N GLU A 185 10.53 27.33 6.42
CA GLU A 185 9.98 26.47 7.47
C GLU A 185 8.94 27.22 8.32
N ALA A 186 7.98 26.48 8.87
CA ALA A 186 6.99 27.00 9.80
C ALA A 186 6.45 25.88 10.70
N VAL A 187 6.34 26.15 12.00
CA VAL A 187 5.64 25.26 12.93
C VAL A 187 4.17 25.65 12.98
N LEU A 188 3.30 24.66 12.83
CA LEU A 188 1.85 24.86 12.67
C LEU A 188 1.08 25.03 13.98
N ASP A 189 1.59 24.48 15.07
CA ASP A 189 0.95 24.51 16.38
C ASP A 189 1.95 24.85 17.51
N TRP A 190 1.44 25.39 18.63
CA TRP A 190 2.28 26.07 19.65
C TRP A 190 1.76 25.86 21.09
N GLY A 191 1.17 24.70 21.40
CA GLY A 191 0.61 24.42 22.73
C GLY A 191 1.49 23.53 23.61
N ASP A 192 1.14 23.42 24.89
CA ASP A 192 1.76 22.44 25.81
C ASP A 192 1.16 21.03 25.62
N TYR A 193 0.95 20.63 24.36
CA TYR A 193 0.39 19.36 23.92
C TYR A 193 1.23 18.84 22.76
N ALA A 194 1.29 17.53 22.61
CA ALA A 194 1.98 16.88 21.53
C ALA A 194 1.05 16.72 20.31
N THR A 195 1.58 16.94 19.13
CA THR A 195 0.90 16.82 17.84
C THR A 195 1.81 16.09 16.86
N TRP A 196 1.31 15.02 16.23
CA TRP A 196 1.99 14.32 15.15
C TRP A 196 1.24 14.48 13.84
N PHE A 197 1.98 14.64 12.75
CA PHE A 197 1.39 14.70 11.42
C PHE A 197 0.99 13.30 10.97
N ASP A 198 -0.24 13.11 10.47
CA ASP A 198 -0.67 11.81 9.97
C ASP A 198 -0.66 11.76 8.44
N SER A 199 -1.46 12.62 7.80
CA SER A 199 -1.63 12.54 6.35
C SER A 199 -2.21 13.81 5.71
N TRP A 200 -1.74 14.09 4.50
CA TRP A 200 -2.37 15.06 3.62
C TRP A 200 -3.66 14.50 3.00
N SER A 201 -4.67 15.35 2.87
CA SER A 201 -5.80 15.07 1.99
C SER A 201 -5.33 14.95 0.53
N PRO A 202 -5.95 14.09 -0.31
CA PRO A 202 -5.49 13.87 -1.68
C PRO A 202 -5.52 15.12 -2.57
N ASP A 203 -6.36 16.11 -2.24
CA ASP A 203 -6.46 17.37 -2.97
C ASP A 203 -5.53 18.47 -2.43
N GLY A 204 -4.80 18.21 -1.35
CA GLY A 204 -3.84 19.12 -0.73
C GLY A 204 -4.50 20.30 0.00
N LYS A 205 -5.80 20.26 0.29
CA LYS A 205 -6.53 21.37 0.94
C LYS A 205 -6.77 21.16 2.43
N SER A 206 -6.39 20.01 2.95
CA SER A 206 -6.43 19.69 4.37
C SER A 206 -5.34 18.70 4.73
N PHE A 207 -5.05 18.57 6.02
CA PHE A 207 -4.27 17.47 6.57
C PHE A 207 -4.86 17.01 7.90
N LEU A 208 -4.52 15.78 8.28
CA LEU A 208 -4.85 15.17 9.56
C LEU A 208 -3.61 15.14 10.45
N VAL A 209 -3.86 15.30 11.74
CA VAL A 209 -2.91 15.10 12.82
C VAL A 209 -3.58 14.31 13.91
N HIS A 210 -2.80 13.64 14.75
CA HIS A 210 -3.25 13.19 16.05
C HIS A 210 -2.59 14.03 17.15
N SER A 211 -3.34 14.35 18.21
CA SER A 211 -2.85 15.28 19.25
C SER A 211 -3.51 15.02 20.60
N ASP A 212 -2.75 15.18 21.69
CA ASP A 212 -3.26 15.04 23.07
C ASP A 212 -3.84 16.35 23.64
N ARG A 213 -4.09 17.36 22.79
CA ARG A 213 -4.65 18.66 23.19
C ARG A 213 -6.00 18.58 23.92
N GLY A 214 -6.74 17.47 23.76
CA GLY A 214 -8.00 17.19 24.44
C GLY A 214 -7.85 16.54 25.83
N GLY A 215 -6.63 16.09 26.18
CA GLY A 215 -6.34 15.27 27.36
C GLY A 215 -5.96 13.82 27.02
N ASP A 216 -6.28 13.40 25.79
CA ASP A 216 -6.03 12.12 25.15
C ASP A 216 -5.83 12.32 23.65
N TYR A 217 -5.23 11.34 22.99
CA TYR A 217 -4.95 11.39 21.55
C TYR A 217 -6.22 11.19 20.74
N ASP A 218 -6.66 12.27 20.11
CA ASP A 218 -7.73 12.29 19.12
C ASP A 218 -7.19 12.76 17.77
N ILE A 219 -8.00 12.56 16.73
CA ILE A 219 -7.70 12.98 15.36
C ILE A 219 -8.27 14.38 15.13
N TYR A 220 -7.41 15.27 14.64
CA TYR A 220 -7.75 16.63 14.27
C TYR A 220 -7.45 16.90 12.80
N ARG A 221 -8.23 17.79 12.21
CA ARG A 221 -8.07 18.26 10.85
C ARG A 221 -7.73 19.74 10.84
N TYR A 222 -6.78 20.09 9.99
CA TYR A 222 -6.52 21.48 9.59
C TYR A 222 -6.93 21.67 8.13
N ASP A 223 -7.63 22.76 7.86
CA ASP A 223 -7.95 23.19 6.50
C ASP A 223 -6.91 24.19 6.03
N ILE A 224 -6.28 23.91 4.90
CA ILE A 224 -5.18 24.71 4.35
C ILE A 224 -5.78 25.78 3.42
N PRO A 225 -5.62 27.07 3.74
CA PRO A 225 -6.04 28.14 2.85
C PRO A 225 -5.07 28.26 1.67
N ASP A 226 -5.60 28.67 0.50
CA ASP A 226 -4.82 29.05 -0.69
C ASP A 226 -4.06 30.38 -0.46
N THR A 227 -3.21 30.43 0.57
CA THR A 227 -2.48 31.61 1.03
C THR A 227 -1.03 31.27 1.39
N ASP A 228 -0.24 32.31 1.68
CA ASP A 228 1.12 32.18 2.16
C ASP A 228 1.21 31.33 3.45
N PRO A 229 2.21 30.43 3.60
CA PRO A 229 2.42 29.58 4.78
C PRO A 229 2.44 30.30 6.12
N VAL A 230 2.80 31.58 6.16
CA VAL A 230 2.73 32.38 7.40
C VAL A 230 1.29 32.41 7.96
N GLN A 231 0.28 32.35 7.09
CA GLN A 231 -1.13 32.26 7.51
C GLN A 231 -1.48 30.88 8.09
N TRP A 232 -0.67 29.85 7.82
CA TRP A 232 -0.93 28.49 8.27
C TRP A 232 -0.57 28.29 9.75
N MET A 233 0.30 29.14 10.31
CA MET A 233 0.59 29.19 11.74
C MET A 233 -0.61 29.64 12.60
N LEU A 234 -1.69 30.12 11.97
CA LEU A 234 -2.91 30.59 12.64
C LEU A 234 -4.10 29.65 12.42
N LEU A 235 -3.86 28.45 11.87
CA LEU A 235 -4.96 27.53 11.61
C LEU A 235 -5.55 26.98 12.89
N GLU A 236 -6.87 26.85 12.89
CA GLU A 236 -7.60 26.22 13.97
C GLU A 236 -7.77 24.74 13.67
N ALA A 237 -7.31 23.89 14.59
CA ALA A 237 -7.53 22.45 14.53
C ALA A 237 -9.01 22.14 14.80
N LYS A 238 -9.61 21.30 13.95
CA LYS A 238 -10.98 20.85 14.10
C LYS A 238 -10.98 19.38 14.54
N PRO A 239 -11.60 19.01 15.66
CA PRO A 239 -11.71 17.61 16.05
C PRO A 239 -12.52 16.85 15.01
N VAL A 240 -11.97 15.73 14.53
CA VAL A 240 -12.62 14.79 13.62
C VAL A 240 -13.12 13.58 14.41
N SER A 241 -12.45 13.27 15.51
CA SER A 241 -12.86 12.28 16.49
C SER A 241 -12.81 12.85 17.91
N ASN A 242 -13.37 12.09 18.86
CA ASN A 242 -13.45 12.42 20.28
C ASN A 242 -13.90 11.16 21.03
N ASP A 243 -12.94 10.34 21.44
CA ASP A 243 -13.18 9.15 22.27
C ASP A 243 -12.15 9.09 23.39
N SER A 244 -12.53 8.51 24.53
CA SER A 244 -11.62 8.32 25.67
C SER A 244 -10.45 7.35 25.41
N ALA A 245 -10.53 6.61 24.30
CA ALA A 245 -9.49 5.74 23.80
C ALA A 245 -8.45 6.53 23.00
N VAL A 246 -7.22 6.01 22.91
CA VAL A 246 -6.19 6.59 22.05
C VAL A 246 -6.56 6.35 20.59
N GLU A 247 -6.45 7.39 19.78
CA GLU A 247 -6.65 7.37 18.33
C GLU A 247 -5.48 8.03 17.61
N GLU A 248 -4.87 7.32 16.68
CA GLU A 248 -3.62 7.72 16.06
C GLU A 248 -3.57 7.30 14.57
N ARG A 249 -2.59 7.85 13.83
CA ARG A 249 -2.19 7.43 12.47
C ARG A 249 -3.22 7.64 11.35
N ALA A 250 -4.08 8.65 11.50
CA ALA A 250 -5.21 8.85 10.61
C ALA A 250 -4.83 9.11 9.14
N THR A 251 -5.20 8.19 8.24
CA THR A 251 -4.90 8.27 6.80
C THR A 251 -6.14 8.55 5.96
N TRP A 252 -6.02 9.48 5.01
CA TRP A 252 -7.08 9.77 4.03
C TRP A 252 -7.27 8.64 3.02
N SER A 253 -8.53 8.35 2.68
CA SER A 253 -8.81 7.54 1.50
C SER A 253 -8.35 8.24 0.23
N PRO A 254 -7.88 7.51 -0.81
CA PRO A 254 -7.42 8.13 -2.06
C PRO A 254 -8.47 8.98 -2.79
N ASP A 255 -9.76 8.75 -2.52
CA ASP A 255 -10.86 9.55 -3.07
C ASP A 255 -11.30 10.71 -2.15
N GLY A 256 -10.65 10.89 -1.00
CA GLY A 256 -10.85 11.99 -0.06
C GLY A 256 -12.17 11.94 0.72
N LYS A 257 -12.85 10.79 0.77
CA LYS A 257 -14.19 10.67 1.40
C LYS A 257 -14.20 9.99 2.75
N GLN A 258 -13.17 9.22 3.06
CA GLN A 258 -13.07 8.46 4.30
C GLN A 258 -11.70 8.66 4.92
N VAL A 259 -11.60 8.33 6.20
CA VAL A 259 -10.37 8.30 6.98
C VAL A 259 -10.28 6.96 7.68
N ALA A 260 -9.13 6.30 7.57
CA ALA A 260 -8.80 5.13 8.37
C ALA A 260 -7.89 5.56 9.51
N PHE A 261 -8.04 4.96 10.68
CA PHE A 261 -7.26 5.31 11.87
C PHE A 261 -7.11 4.10 12.80
N SER A 262 -6.07 4.09 13.63
CA SER A 262 -5.85 3.12 14.70
C SER A 262 -6.55 3.57 15.98
N SER A 263 -7.19 2.67 16.71
CA SER A 263 -7.79 2.99 18.01
C SER A 263 -7.83 1.81 18.97
N ASN A 264 -7.61 2.06 20.27
CA ASN A 264 -7.57 1.01 21.30
C ASN A 264 -8.86 0.83 22.13
N ARG A 265 -10.00 1.22 21.56
CA ARG A 265 -11.32 1.24 22.24
C ARG A 265 -11.75 -0.08 22.87
N ASP A 266 -11.31 -1.21 22.33
CA ASP A 266 -11.62 -2.56 22.83
C ASP A 266 -10.52 -3.20 23.69
N GLY A 267 -9.44 -2.46 23.98
CA GLY A 267 -8.37 -2.85 24.90
C GLY A 267 -7.05 -3.23 24.22
N ASP A 268 -7.06 -3.39 22.90
CA ASP A 268 -5.95 -3.50 21.97
C ASP A 268 -6.20 -2.59 20.77
N PHE A 269 -5.14 -2.19 20.05
CA PHE A 269 -5.31 -1.32 18.89
C PHE A 269 -5.98 -2.07 17.74
N GLU A 270 -6.98 -1.46 17.13
CA GLU A 270 -7.70 -1.98 15.98
C GLU A 270 -7.87 -0.87 14.94
N ILE A 271 -8.07 -1.25 13.68
CA ILE A 271 -8.27 -0.30 12.58
C ILE A 271 -9.75 0.06 12.47
N TYR A 272 -10.03 1.35 12.51
CA TYR A 272 -11.34 1.94 12.31
C TYR A 272 -11.37 2.76 11.01
N VAL A 273 -12.57 2.95 10.47
CA VAL A 273 -12.83 3.86 9.36
C VAL A 273 -14.00 4.76 9.68
N MET A 274 -13.87 6.03 9.30
CA MET A 274 -14.91 7.04 9.39
C MET A 274 -15.06 7.81 8.08
N ASN A 275 -16.12 8.60 7.97
CA ASN A 275 -16.21 9.61 6.92
C ASN A 275 -15.19 10.72 7.15
N ALA A 276 -14.76 11.39 6.07
CA ALA A 276 -13.83 12.52 6.09
C ALA A 276 -14.23 13.72 6.97
N ASP A 277 -15.49 13.79 7.39
CA ASP A 277 -16.06 14.82 8.26
C ASP A 277 -16.16 14.38 9.73
N GLY A 278 -15.60 13.23 10.09
CA GLY A 278 -15.75 12.66 11.44
C GLY A 278 -17.09 11.97 11.67
N GLY A 279 -17.83 11.69 10.59
CA GLY A 279 -19.11 10.99 10.63
C GLY A 279 -19.02 9.55 11.14
N PRO A 280 -20.03 8.71 10.87
CA PRO A 280 -20.14 7.37 11.44
C PRO A 280 -18.86 6.55 11.32
N GLN A 281 -18.43 6.00 12.44
CA GLN A 281 -17.21 5.20 12.55
C GLN A 281 -17.54 3.70 12.58
N ARG A 282 -16.69 2.89 11.96
CA ARG A 282 -16.81 1.43 11.94
C ARG A 282 -15.45 0.77 12.18
N GLN A 283 -15.43 -0.23 13.03
CA GLN A 283 -14.28 -1.11 13.21
C GLN A 283 -14.12 -2.02 11.98
N LEU A 284 -12.89 -2.17 11.49
CA LEU A 284 -12.54 -3.03 10.35
C LEU A 284 -11.88 -4.33 10.76
N THR A 285 -11.01 -4.26 11.76
CA THR A 285 -10.29 -5.39 12.32
C THR A 285 -10.75 -5.65 13.75
N HIS A 286 -10.76 -6.91 14.16
CA HIS A 286 -11.19 -7.28 15.51
C HIS A 286 -10.59 -8.64 15.87
N ASN A 287 -9.58 -8.61 16.73
CA ASN A 287 -8.81 -9.77 17.14
C ASN A 287 -8.21 -9.56 18.53
N THR A 288 -7.02 -10.07 18.80
CA THR A 288 -6.39 -10.03 20.14
C THR A 288 -4.96 -9.51 20.08
N VAL A 289 -4.62 -8.83 18.99
CA VAL A 289 -3.30 -8.32 18.66
C VAL A 289 -3.49 -6.90 18.16
N ASP A 290 -2.57 -6.02 18.53
CA ASP A 290 -2.55 -4.66 18.01
C ASP A 290 -2.46 -4.66 16.48
N ASP A 291 -3.44 -4.03 15.85
CA ASP A 291 -3.48 -3.68 14.44
C ASP A 291 -3.28 -2.18 14.31
N ILE A 292 -2.15 -1.81 13.71
CA ILE A 292 -1.71 -0.42 13.57
C ILE A 292 -1.02 -0.20 12.21
N MET A 293 -0.71 1.04 11.85
CA MET A 293 -0.03 1.41 10.59
C MET A 293 -0.87 1.12 9.34
N GLU A 294 -2.11 1.58 9.39
CA GLU A 294 -3.00 1.64 8.25
C GLU A 294 -2.42 2.53 7.16
N ASP A 295 -2.32 1.97 5.96
CA ASP A 295 -1.86 2.73 4.80
C ASP A 295 -2.92 2.61 3.69
N TRP A 296 -3.50 3.76 3.35
CA TRP A 296 -4.63 3.83 2.42
C TRP A 296 -4.20 4.46 1.10
N GLN A 297 -3.60 3.65 0.25
CA GLN A 297 -3.05 4.12 -1.01
C GLN A 297 -3.91 3.74 -2.21
N ALA A 298 -3.83 4.57 -3.26
CA ALA A 298 -4.35 4.18 -4.54
C ALA A 298 -3.54 2.99 -5.05
N LEU A 299 -4.17 1.81 -5.23
CA LEU A 299 -3.52 0.76 -6.00
C LEU A 299 -3.41 1.23 -7.46
N HIS A 300 -2.21 1.68 -7.83
CA HIS A 300 -1.89 2.07 -9.20
C HIS A 300 -1.81 0.83 -10.08
N ASP A 301 -2.97 0.44 -10.58
CA ASP A 301 -3.25 -0.23 -11.86
C ASP A 301 -4.75 -0.55 -11.84
N LEU A 302 -5.60 0.48 -11.96
CA LEU A 302 -7.07 0.33 -11.84
C LEU A 302 -7.74 -0.48 -12.97
N ARG A 303 -6.96 -0.98 -13.93
CA ARG A 303 -7.50 -1.79 -15.03
C ARG A 303 -6.58 -2.96 -15.31
N ALA A 304 -7.05 -4.13 -14.90
CA ALA A 304 -6.54 -5.39 -15.37
C ALA A 304 -6.39 -5.37 -16.91
N PRO A 305 -5.27 -5.87 -17.46
CA PRO A 305 -5.06 -5.91 -18.90
C PRO A 305 -6.23 -6.58 -19.62
N THR A 306 -6.70 -6.03 -20.73
CA THR A 306 -7.72 -6.71 -21.52
C THR A 306 -7.13 -7.98 -22.14
N VAL A 307 -7.92 -9.06 -22.14
CA VAL A 307 -7.52 -10.32 -22.76
C VAL A 307 -8.54 -10.72 -23.81
N GLN A 308 -8.04 -11.29 -24.92
CA GLN A 308 -8.87 -11.81 -26.01
C GLN A 308 -8.48 -13.25 -26.32
N ALA A 309 -9.35 -14.20 -25.97
CA ALA A 309 -9.17 -15.60 -26.34
C ALA A 309 -9.34 -15.78 -27.85
N LEU A 310 -8.43 -16.51 -28.49
CA LEU A 310 -8.47 -16.82 -29.92
C LEU A 310 -8.86 -18.28 -30.12
N THR A 311 -9.52 -18.58 -31.23
CA THR A 311 -9.84 -19.98 -31.57
C THR A 311 -8.56 -20.81 -31.67
N SER A 312 -8.52 -21.94 -30.97
CA SER A 312 -7.40 -22.89 -30.99
C SER A 312 -7.80 -24.19 -31.66
N ARG A 313 -6.82 -24.97 -32.10
CA ARG A 313 -7.01 -26.32 -32.65
C ARG A 313 -6.33 -27.34 -31.75
N GLY A 314 -6.93 -28.51 -31.59
CA GLY A 314 -6.36 -29.57 -30.76
C GLY A 314 -6.82 -30.96 -31.17
N THR A 315 -5.97 -31.95 -30.90
CA THR A 315 -6.26 -33.36 -31.13
C THR A 315 -6.46 -34.06 -29.78
N PRO A 316 -7.49 -34.90 -29.60
CA PRO A 316 -7.69 -35.65 -28.36
C PRO A 316 -6.44 -36.43 -27.93
N GLY A 317 -6.09 -36.33 -26.64
CA GLY A 317 -4.94 -37.03 -26.06
C GLY A 317 -3.56 -36.41 -26.40
N LYS A 318 -3.52 -35.25 -27.07
CA LYS A 318 -2.28 -34.49 -27.32
C LYS A 318 -2.28 -33.16 -26.58
N ALA A 319 -1.08 -32.58 -26.40
CA ALA A 319 -0.95 -31.22 -25.91
C ALA A 319 -1.58 -30.23 -26.90
N ILE A 320 -2.32 -29.25 -26.38
CA ILE A 320 -3.03 -28.23 -27.16
C ILE A 320 -2.42 -26.87 -26.87
N THR A 321 -2.06 -26.14 -27.93
CA THR A 321 -1.60 -24.75 -27.82
C THR A 321 -2.80 -23.80 -27.82
N LEU A 322 -3.10 -23.23 -26.66
CA LEU A 322 -4.13 -22.22 -26.46
C LEU A 322 -3.58 -20.84 -26.85
N ARG A 323 -4.33 -20.08 -27.66
CA ARG A 323 -3.89 -18.78 -28.20
C ARG A 323 -4.74 -17.64 -27.65
N PHE A 324 -4.12 -16.55 -27.23
CA PHE A 324 -4.82 -15.36 -26.76
C PHE A 324 -4.01 -14.09 -27.02
N LYS A 325 -4.63 -12.91 -26.94
CA LYS A 325 -3.95 -11.61 -26.92
C LYS A 325 -4.16 -10.96 -25.56
N ALA A 326 -3.18 -10.18 -25.11
CA ALA A 326 -3.29 -9.32 -23.93
C ALA A 326 -2.89 -7.89 -24.32
N SER A 327 -3.49 -6.87 -23.70
CA SER A 327 -3.12 -5.47 -23.94
C SER A 327 -1.81 -5.07 -23.25
N ASP A 328 -1.43 -5.78 -22.19
CA ASP A 328 -0.19 -5.56 -21.47
C ASP A 328 0.96 -6.41 -22.05
N ASN A 329 2.13 -5.80 -22.21
CA ASN A 329 3.36 -6.43 -22.67
C ASN A 329 4.50 -6.32 -21.64
N SER A 330 4.22 -5.81 -20.44
CA SER A 330 5.22 -5.56 -19.38
C SER A 330 5.81 -6.85 -18.80
N GLY A 331 5.11 -7.98 -18.95
CA GLY A 331 5.47 -9.25 -18.32
C GLY A 331 5.14 -9.35 -16.83
N ARG A 332 4.53 -8.31 -16.24
CA ARG A 332 4.10 -8.26 -14.83
C ARG A 332 2.76 -8.95 -14.61
N ALA A 333 1.85 -8.87 -15.59
CA ALA A 333 0.54 -9.51 -15.50
C ALA A 333 0.58 -11.03 -15.75
N SER A 334 -0.38 -11.74 -15.14
CA SER A 334 -0.62 -13.17 -15.37
C SER A 334 -1.94 -13.40 -16.10
N VAL A 335 -2.07 -14.52 -16.80
CA VAL A 335 -3.33 -14.94 -17.42
C VAL A 335 -3.74 -16.29 -16.84
N GLY A 336 -4.93 -16.32 -16.25
CA GLY A 336 -5.61 -17.54 -15.85
C GLY A 336 -6.44 -18.09 -17.02
N ILE A 337 -6.35 -19.39 -17.25
CA ILE A 337 -7.02 -20.05 -18.37
C ILE A 337 -7.80 -21.26 -17.84
N SER A 338 -9.12 -21.20 -17.99
CA SER A 338 -10.04 -22.28 -17.65
C SER A 338 -10.53 -23.00 -18.90
N VAL A 339 -10.42 -24.33 -18.94
CA VAL A 339 -10.85 -25.17 -20.05
C VAL A 339 -12.13 -25.92 -19.68
N PHE A 340 -13.10 -25.95 -20.57
CA PHE A 340 -14.42 -26.53 -20.37
C PHE A 340 -14.78 -27.54 -21.46
N LEU A 341 -15.38 -28.66 -21.03
CA LEU A 341 -16.12 -29.60 -21.87
C LEU A 341 -17.62 -29.33 -21.66
N GLY A 342 -18.24 -28.67 -22.65
CA GLY A 342 -19.58 -28.10 -22.46
C GLY A 342 -19.61 -27.06 -21.34
N LYS A 343 -20.38 -27.33 -20.28
CA LYS A 343 -20.43 -26.50 -19.05
C LYS A 343 -19.48 -26.96 -17.96
N ARG A 344 -18.84 -28.13 -18.11
CA ARG A 344 -18.02 -28.75 -17.06
C ARG A 344 -16.57 -28.26 -17.17
N PRO A 345 -15.96 -27.70 -16.12
CA PRO A 345 -14.53 -27.39 -16.13
C PRO A 345 -13.73 -28.70 -16.15
N VAL A 346 -12.70 -28.75 -16.99
CA VAL A 346 -11.84 -29.93 -17.20
C VAL A 346 -10.35 -29.60 -17.13
N GLY A 347 -9.99 -28.34 -16.95
CA GLY A 347 -8.61 -27.92 -16.77
C GLY A 347 -8.52 -26.46 -16.34
N TYR A 348 -7.47 -26.16 -15.60
CA TYR A 348 -7.07 -24.80 -15.27
C TYR A 348 -5.55 -24.71 -15.38
N LEU A 349 -5.05 -23.60 -15.91
CA LEU A 349 -3.64 -23.29 -15.93
C LEU A 349 -3.43 -21.78 -15.82
N ARG A 350 -2.26 -21.40 -15.32
CA ARG A 350 -1.84 -20.01 -15.17
C ARG A 350 -0.52 -19.80 -15.89
N THR A 351 -0.37 -18.67 -16.57
CA THR A 351 0.87 -18.31 -17.27
C THR A 351 1.19 -16.83 -17.11
N SER A 352 2.46 -16.44 -17.24
CA SER A 352 2.89 -15.04 -17.25
C SER A 352 3.01 -14.52 -18.68
N LEU A 353 2.87 -13.21 -18.88
CA LEU A 353 3.03 -12.58 -20.19
C LEU A 353 4.50 -12.45 -20.65
N LYS A 354 5.43 -13.23 -20.06
CA LYS A 354 6.86 -13.20 -20.42
C LYS A 354 7.16 -13.83 -21.79
N GLN A 355 6.31 -14.74 -22.29
CA GLN A 355 6.53 -15.43 -23.57
C GLN A 355 5.60 -14.91 -24.67
N ARG A 356 6.00 -13.83 -25.34
CA ARG A 356 5.33 -13.32 -26.54
C ARG A 356 5.65 -14.23 -27.73
N SER A 357 4.64 -14.82 -28.36
CA SER A 357 4.84 -15.55 -29.62
C SER A 357 4.91 -14.56 -30.80
N ALA A 358 5.64 -14.91 -31.86
CA ALA A 358 5.78 -14.08 -33.04
C ALA A 358 4.38 -13.76 -33.63
N GLY A 359 4.02 -12.46 -33.69
CA GLY A 359 2.73 -12.01 -34.23
C GLY A 359 1.71 -11.43 -33.25
N HIS A 360 2.13 -10.92 -32.08
CA HIS A 360 1.26 -10.27 -31.07
C HIS A 360 0.27 -11.19 -30.35
N ALA A 361 0.48 -12.51 -30.38
CA ALA A 361 -0.31 -13.48 -29.64
C ALA A 361 0.54 -14.16 -28.56
N TYR A 362 -0.10 -14.56 -27.48
CA TYR A 362 0.47 -15.38 -26.41
C TYR A 362 -0.03 -16.81 -26.55
N THR A 363 0.80 -17.76 -26.10
CA THR A 363 0.47 -19.18 -26.15
C THR A 363 0.64 -19.84 -24.80
N ALA A 364 -0.28 -20.71 -24.44
CA ALA A 364 -0.15 -21.60 -23.29
C ALA A 364 -0.42 -23.05 -23.70
N THR A 365 0.37 -23.99 -23.18
CA THR A 365 0.20 -25.41 -23.47
C THR A 365 -0.70 -26.04 -22.42
N TRP A 366 -1.82 -26.62 -22.88
CA TRP A 366 -2.70 -27.43 -22.04
C TRP A 366 -2.59 -28.89 -22.45
N HIS A 367 -2.26 -29.78 -21.51
CA HIS A 367 -2.22 -31.21 -21.75
C HIS A 367 -3.63 -31.79 -21.72
N SER A 368 -4.16 -32.15 -22.90
CA SER A 368 -5.50 -32.71 -23.01
C SER A 368 -5.52 -34.21 -22.72
N TYR A 369 -6.58 -34.66 -22.04
CA TYR A 369 -6.91 -36.07 -21.90
C TYR A 369 -7.82 -36.52 -23.05
N ASN A 370 -8.16 -37.81 -23.13
CA ASN A 370 -9.20 -38.23 -24.09
C ASN A 370 -10.55 -37.60 -23.71
N PHE A 371 -11.08 -36.75 -24.58
CA PHE A 371 -12.38 -36.09 -24.42
C PHE A 371 -13.29 -36.38 -25.61
N LYS A 372 -14.60 -36.43 -25.36
CA LYS A 372 -15.64 -36.52 -26.39
C LYS A 372 -16.60 -35.34 -26.22
N GLY A 373 -16.59 -34.41 -27.15
CA GLY A 373 -17.51 -33.27 -27.17
C GLY A 373 -16.84 -31.90 -27.39
N PRO A 374 -17.64 -30.82 -27.46
CA PRO A 374 -17.15 -29.49 -27.77
C PRO A 374 -16.36 -28.90 -26.61
N LEU A 375 -15.14 -28.46 -26.91
CA LEU A 375 -14.26 -27.78 -25.96
C LEU A 375 -14.27 -26.27 -26.18
N ARG A 376 -14.19 -25.53 -25.07
CA ARG A 376 -13.89 -24.10 -25.05
C ARG A 376 -12.89 -23.81 -23.95
N PHE A 377 -12.12 -22.73 -24.09
CA PHE A 377 -11.37 -22.17 -23.00
C PHE A 377 -11.76 -20.72 -22.79
N CYS A 378 -11.58 -20.24 -21.58
CA CYS A 378 -11.77 -18.85 -21.21
C CYS A 378 -10.48 -18.34 -20.57
N ALA A 379 -10.08 -17.13 -20.94
CA ALA A 379 -8.91 -16.43 -20.42
C ALA A 379 -9.36 -15.19 -19.65
N GLU A 380 -8.67 -14.93 -18.55
CA GLU A 380 -8.78 -13.76 -17.68
C GLU A 380 -7.36 -13.28 -17.39
N ALA A 381 -7.09 -11.98 -17.53
CA ALA A 381 -5.81 -11.41 -17.15
C ALA A 381 -5.91 -10.75 -15.79
N TYR A 382 -4.78 -10.76 -15.10
CA TYR A 382 -4.66 -10.30 -13.73
C TYR A 382 -3.43 -9.39 -13.61
N ASP A 383 -3.63 -8.16 -13.16
CA ASP A 383 -2.52 -7.26 -12.80
C ASP A 383 -1.86 -7.68 -11.47
N PRO A 384 -0.64 -7.20 -11.14
CA PRO A 384 0.05 -7.55 -9.90
C PRO A 384 -0.81 -7.37 -8.63
N SER A 385 -1.71 -6.39 -8.65
CA SER A 385 -2.65 -6.05 -7.58
C SER A 385 -3.85 -7.00 -7.45
N GLY A 386 -4.04 -7.92 -8.40
CA GLY A 386 -5.08 -8.95 -8.36
C GLY A 386 -6.39 -8.58 -9.05
N ASN A 387 -6.50 -7.41 -9.70
CA ASN A 387 -7.71 -7.08 -10.46
C ASN A 387 -7.84 -8.00 -11.66
N GLU A 388 -9.08 -8.40 -11.96
CA GLU A 388 -9.38 -9.31 -13.06
C GLU A 388 -9.95 -8.55 -14.26
N SER A 389 -9.54 -8.94 -15.48
CA SER A 389 -10.17 -8.44 -16.68
C SER A 389 -11.43 -9.23 -17.02
N PRO A 390 -12.37 -8.65 -17.80
CA PRO A 390 -13.52 -9.39 -18.27
C PRO A 390 -13.11 -10.68 -18.99
N ARG A 391 -13.72 -11.79 -18.58
CA ARG A 391 -13.47 -13.11 -19.15
C ARG A 391 -13.72 -13.13 -20.65
N SER A 392 -12.73 -13.59 -21.42
CA SER A 392 -12.85 -13.82 -22.85
C SER A 392 -12.79 -15.31 -23.17
N CYS A 393 -13.77 -15.83 -23.92
CA CYS A 393 -13.86 -17.27 -24.21
C CYS A 393 -13.76 -17.56 -25.71
N ALA A 394 -13.08 -18.65 -26.07
CA ALA A 394 -12.96 -19.14 -27.44
C ALA A 394 -13.11 -20.67 -27.53
N ARG A 395 -13.50 -21.14 -28.72
CA ARG A 395 -13.64 -22.57 -29.01
C ARG A 395 -12.28 -23.23 -29.27
N ILE A 396 -12.19 -24.50 -28.92
CA ILE A 396 -11.11 -25.39 -29.35
C ILE A 396 -11.70 -26.32 -30.43
N ILE A 397 -11.25 -26.14 -31.67
CA ILE A 397 -11.69 -26.96 -32.80
C ILE A 397 -10.91 -28.27 -32.78
N THR A 398 -11.64 -29.38 -32.70
CA THR A 398 -11.07 -30.73 -32.80
C THR A 398 -10.71 -31.03 -34.24
N SER A 399 -9.43 -31.32 -34.49
CA SER A 399 -8.92 -31.79 -35.79
C SER A 399 -9.02 -33.30 -35.92
#